data_AF-A0A7S1BEG7-F1
#
_entry.id   AF-A0A7S1BEG7-F1
#
_cell.length_a   1.000
_cell.length_b   1.000
_cell.length_c   1.000
_cell.angle_alpha   90.00
_cell.angle_beta   90.00
_cell.angle_gamma   90.00
#
_symmetry.space_group_name_H-M   'P 1'
#
loop_
_entity.id
_entity.type
_entity.pdbx_description
1 polymer ?
#
loop_
_entity_poly.entity_id
_entity_poly.type
_entity_poly.pdbx_seq_one_letter_code
_entity_poly.pdbx_strand_id
1 'polypeptide(L)'
;MNFFVKLFGFPETSYVETQAALLNIATFTPAPTPHYFRERCDFAVADGRTISAGTFSAPSVSDLRAACAQATCDVRSTKKTTVRNILGEARSLHFDALTARGAVVQAASQFNYLEMPGPATTPEAGISDYVFDRTQGPACAVACAAGTAYRNYLVPVPFRPDAARRGQTAASQLNGLEDAERHFGTATPWVVTNGYVEAADAERLRAFGGTRLDPNGRAELGSRVRIGVQEDADATDPQAGGRRVTQVYCSALAIGYSRWDGELWEPTARVVLEATYEAALLVGTLKTAEALVEGRDPPPVLLTLVGGARLATS
;
A
#
# COMPACT_ATOMS: atom_id res chain seq x y z
N MET A 1 -21.46 -0.56 -16.33
CA MET A 1 -20.85 0.78 -16.21
C MET A 1 -19.65 0.67 -15.27
N ASN A 2 -18.48 0.97 -15.80
CA ASN A 2 -17.17 0.97 -15.14
C ASN A 2 -17.20 1.77 -13.82
N PHE A 3 -16.51 1.30 -12.77
CA PHE A 3 -16.46 1.99 -11.48
C PHE A 3 -15.85 3.39 -11.59
N PHE A 4 -14.90 3.58 -12.51
CA PHE A 4 -14.24 4.87 -12.72
C PHE A 4 -15.23 5.94 -13.15
N VAL A 5 -16.05 5.66 -14.18
CA VAL A 5 -17.11 6.56 -14.67
C VAL A 5 -18.13 6.87 -13.58
N LYS A 6 -18.53 5.86 -12.80
CA LYS A 6 -19.45 6.04 -11.67
C LYS A 6 -18.90 6.99 -10.61
N LEU A 7 -17.59 6.92 -10.38
CA LEU A 7 -16.94 7.67 -9.33
C LEU A 7 -16.68 9.11 -9.77
N PHE A 8 -16.05 9.32 -10.93
CA PHE A 8 -15.58 10.64 -11.35
C PHE A 8 -16.52 11.36 -12.33
N GLY A 9 -17.49 10.67 -12.93
CA GLY A 9 -18.44 11.24 -13.88
C GLY A 9 -17.89 11.39 -15.31
N PHE A 10 -16.68 10.89 -15.59
CA PHE A 10 -16.09 10.86 -16.94
C PHE A 10 -15.35 9.52 -17.19
N PRO A 11 -15.14 9.10 -18.45
CA PRO A 11 -14.44 7.86 -18.76
C PRO A 11 -12.93 7.94 -18.53
N GLU A 12 -12.34 6.82 -18.11
CA GLU A 12 -10.88 6.63 -18.21
C GLU A 12 -10.54 6.39 -19.70
N THR A 13 -9.71 7.27 -20.27
CA THR A 13 -9.28 7.23 -21.68
C THR A 13 -7.77 7.01 -21.75
N SER A 14 -7.03 7.84 -22.48
CA SER A 14 -5.57 7.82 -22.43
C SER A 14 -5.09 8.27 -21.05
N TYR A 15 -3.90 7.81 -20.65
CA TYR A 15 -3.31 8.15 -19.36
C TYR A 15 -3.21 9.68 -19.16
N VAL A 16 -2.76 10.41 -20.20
CA VAL A 16 -2.56 11.87 -20.14
C VAL A 16 -3.89 12.62 -20.00
N GLU A 17 -4.90 12.26 -20.79
CA GLU A 17 -6.22 12.89 -20.70
C GLU A 17 -6.90 12.59 -19.37
N THR A 18 -6.82 11.34 -18.90
CA THR A 18 -7.37 10.93 -17.61
C THR A 18 -6.69 11.67 -16.46
N GLN A 19 -5.35 11.75 -16.49
CA GLN A 19 -4.57 12.50 -15.51
C GLN A 19 -4.97 13.99 -15.50
N ALA A 20 -5.07 14.61 -16.68
CA ALA A 20 -5.46 16.02 -16.78
C ALA A 20 -6.88 16.26 -16.24
N ALA A 21 -7.83 15.37 -16.57
CA ALA A 21 -9.19 15.44 -16.06
C ALA A 21 -9.25 15.30 -14.54
N LEU A 22 -8.49 14.35 -13.96
CA LEU A 22 -8.39 14.18 -12.51
C LEU A 22 -7.73 15.39 -11.83
N LEU A 23 -6.66 15.95 -12.41
CA LEU A 23 -6.00 17.16 -11.89
C LEU A 23 -6.95 18.36 -11.83
N ASN A 24 -7.84 18.52 -12.81
CA ASN A 24 -8.80 19.62 -12.85
C ASN A 24 -9.83 19.58 -11.72
N ILE A 25 -10.04 18.42 -11.10
CA ILE A 25 -11.02 18.23 -10.02
C ILE A 25 -10.37 17.89 -8.67
N ALA A 26 -9.05 17.70 -8.62
CA ALA A 26 -8.33 17.30 -7.42
C ALA A 26 -7.86 18.50 -6.60
N THR A 27 -7.99 18.41 -5.28
CA THR A 27 -7.38 19.31 -4.31
C THR A 27 -6.39 18.53 -3.46
N PHE A 28 -5.15 19.01 -3.39
CA PHE A 28 -4.08 18.42 -2.58
C PHE A 28 -3.88 19.24 -1.31
N THR A 29 -3.87 18.59 -0.16
CA THR A 29 -3.64 19.23 1.15
C THR A 29 -2.51 18.51 1.88
N PRO A 30 -1.41 19.19 2.25
CA PRO A 30 -0.37 18.59 3.08
C PRO A 30 -0.95 18.12 4.42
N ALA A 31 -0.55 16.93 4.87
CA ALA A 31 -1.00 16.35 6.15
C ALA A 31 0.19 16.04 7.07
N PRO A 32 1.02 17.05 7.41
CA PRO A 32 2.37 16.85 7.92
C PRO A 32 2.43 15.97 9.17
N THR A 33 3.47 15.14 9.23
CA THR A 33 3.92 14.41 10.42
C THR A 33 5.43 14.61 10.53
N PRO A 34 6.01 14.60 11.74
CA PRO A 34 7.46 14.75 11.91
C PRO A 34 8.30 13.64 11.24
N HIS A 35 7.70 12.52 10.85
CA HIS A 35 8.43 11.31 10.44
C HIS A 35 8.50 11.07 8.93
N TYR A 36 7.48 11.47 8.17
CA TYR A 36 7.37 11.15 6.74
C TYR A 36 6.40 12.10 6.03
N PHE A 37 6.54 12.22 4.71
CA PHE A 37 5.61 13.03 3.92
C PHE A 37 4.22 12.37 3.85
N ARG A 38 3.18 13.20 3.87
CA ARG A 38 1.77 12.80 3.76
C ARG A 38 1.01 13.85 2.97
N GLU A 39 0.11 13.40 2.10
CA GLU A 39 -0.71 14.27 1.27
C GLU A 39 -2.14 13.73 1.21
N ARG A 40 -3.11 14.60 1.49
CA ARG A 40 -4.52 14.34 1.27
C ARG A 40 -4.92 14.75 -0.14
N CYS A 41 -5.73 13.94 -0.80
CA CYS A 41 -6.35 14.27 -2.08
C CYS A 41 -7.86 14.12 -2.02
N ASP A 42 -8.59 15.17 -2.41
CA ASP A 42 -10.04 15.18 -2.50
C ASP A 42 -10.45 15.60 -3.92
N PHE A 43 -11.50 14.98 -4.47
CA PHE A 43 -12.00 15.21 -5.83
C PHE A 43 -13.38 15.87 -5.79
N ALA A 44 -13.54 17.02 -6.44
CA ALA A 44 -14.82 17.70 -6.61
C ALA A 44 -15.50 17.27 -7.93
N VAL A 45 -16.48 16.37 -7.85
CA VAL A 45 -17.13 15.82 -9.05
C VAL A 45 -18.35 16.65 -9.49
N ALA A 46 -18.74 16.52 -10.75
CA ALA A 46 -19.70 17.41 -11.42
C ALA A 46 -21.10 17.43 -10.78
N ASP A 47 -21.49 16.39 -10.04
CA ASP A 47 -22.76 16.32 -9.32
C ASP A 47 -22.73 17.02 -7.95
N GLY A 48 -21.65 17.74 -7.63
CA GLY A 48 -21.50 18.52 -6.41
C GLY A 48 -20.99 17.72 -5.20
N ARG A 49 -20.75 16.41 -5.36
CA ARG A 49 -20.13 15.60 -4.30
C ARG A 49 -18.62 15.84 -4.24
N THR A 50 -18.06 15.67 -3.04
CA THR A 50 -16.62 15.51 -2.84
C THR A 50 -16.32 14.06 -2.53
N ILE A 51 -15.38 13.48 -3.26
CA ILE A 51 -14.90 12.11 -3.04
C ILE A 51 -13.47 12.18 -2.53
N SER A 52 -13.22 11.55 -1.39
CA SER A 52 -11.90 11.57 -0.77
C SER A 52 -11.08 10.35 -1.18
N ALA A 53 -9.88 10.58 -1.72
CA ALA A 53 -8.84 9.55 -1.73
C ALA A 53 -8.34 9.28 -0.31
N GLY A 54 -8.58 10.18 0.65
CA GLY A 54 -7.96 10.15 1.95
C GLY A 54 -6.54 10.72 1.93
N THR A 55 -5.76 10.41 2.95
CA THR A 55 -4.36 10.82 3.09
C THR A 55 -3.44 9.68 2.70
N PHE A 56 -2.61 9.87 1.67
CA PHE A 56 -1.60 8.90 1.30
C PHE A 56 -0.26 9.18 1.97
N SER A 57 0.46 8.11 2.30
CA SER A 57 1.85 8.13 2.71
C SER A 57 2.57 6.84 2.32
N ALA A 58 3.91 6.89 2.28
CA ALA A 58 4.76 5.73 1.98
C ALA A 58 5.87 5.52 3.04
N PRO A 59 5.52 5.36 4.33
CA PRO A 59 6.51 5.25 5.40
C PRO A 59 7.29 3.93 5.35
N SER A 60 8.55 3.98 5.78
CA SER A 60 9.32 2.78 6.08
C SER A 60 8.89 2.16 7.43
N VAL A 61 9.25 0.91 7.69
CA VAL A 61 9.06 0.31 9.02
C VAL A 61 9.77 1.13 10.09
N SER A 62 10.96 1.65 9.81
CA SER A 62 11.68 2.55 10.73
C SER A 62 10.90 3.83 11.04
N ASP A 63 10.29 4.44 10.02
CA ASP A 63 9.46 5.64 10.18
C ASP A 63 8.25 5.36 11.08
N LEU A 64 7.60 4.21 10.90
CA LEU A 64 6.45 3.77 11.70
C LEU A 64 6.84 3.43 13.15
N ARG A 65 7.98 2.77 13.37
CA ARG A 65 8.52 2.51 14.71
C ARG A 65 8.79 3.82 15.46
N ALA A 66 9.41 4.79 14.78
CA ALA A 66 9.68 6.12 15.35
C ALA A 66 8.38 6.86 15.69
N ALA A 67 7.39 6.82 14.80
CA ALA A 67 6.08 7.40 15.05
C ALA A 67 5.38 6.75 16.25
N CYS A 68 5.40 5.42 16.37
CA CYS A 68 4.79 4.71 17.50
C CYS A 68 5.49 5.03 18.83
N ALA A 69 6.83 5.13 18.82
CA ALA A 69 7.59 5.48 20.02
C ALA A 69 7.26 6.88 20.55
N GLN A 70 6.87 7.81 19.66
CA GLN A 70 6.48 9.18 20.04
C GLN A 70 4.97 9.35 20.28
N ALA A 71 4.15 8.45 19.76
CA ALA A 71 2.71 8.38 20.03
C ALA A 71 2.45 7.85 21.46
N THR A 72 2.96 8.53 22.48
CA THR A 72 2.63 8.25 23.88
C THR A 72 1.20 8.73 24.15
N CYS A 73 0.27 7.80 24.32
CA CYS A 73 -1.07 8.09 24.81
C CYS A 73 -1.16 7.69 26.28
N ASP A 74 -1.42 8.66 27.17
CA ASP A 74 -1.65 8.38 28.60
C ASP A 74 -2.96 7.62 28.84
N VAL A 75 -3.87 7.66 27.86
CA VAL A 75 -5.12 6.90 27.87
C VAL A 75 -4.83 5.49 27.35
N ARG A 76 -4.96 4.50 28.23
CA ARG A 76 -4.89 3.09 27.86
C ARG A 76 -6.28 2.54 27.64
N SER A 77 -6.46 1.77 26.57
CA SER A 77 -7.68 0.98 26.42
C SER A 77 -7.77 -0.03 27.55
N THR A 78 -8.95 -0.16 28.15
CA THR A 78 -9.27 -1.22 29.11
C THR A 78 -9.66 -2.53 28.41
N LYS A 79 -9.80 -2.51 27.07
CA LYS A 79 -10.17 -3.68 26.28
C LYS A 79 -8.95 -4.58 26.06
N LYS A 80 -9.18 -5.89 26.14
CA LYS A 80 -8.15 -6.90 25.83
C LYS A 80 -7.97 -6.99 24.31
N THR A 81 -6.72 -7.08 23.86
CA THR A 81 -6.42 -7.45 22.47
C THR A 81 -6.90 -8.88 22.22
N THR A 82 -7.67 -9.07 21.14
CA THR A 82 -8.14 -10.38 20.71
C THR A 82 -7.75 -10.61 19.26
N VAL A 83 -7.53 -11.87 18.90
CA VAL A 83 -7.22 -12.30 17.54
C VAL A 83 -8.24 -13.35 17.15
N ARG A 84 -8.81 -13.22 15.95
CA ARG A 84 -9.76 -14.19 15.39
C ARG A 84 -9.47 -14.41 13.92
N ASN A 85 -9.69 -15.63 13.45
CA ASN A 85 -9.70 -15.91 12.01
C ASN A 85 -11.06 -15.49 11.42
N ILE A 86 -11.03 -14.80 10.29
CA ILE A 86 -12.22 -14.38 9.55
C ILE A 86 -12.04 -14.86 8.11
N LEU A 87 -13.05 -15.54 7.58
CA LEU A 87 -13.13 -15.90 6.17
C LEU A 87 -14.15 -14.98 5.50
N GLY A 88 -13.74 -14.34 4.42
CA GLY A 88 -14.59 -13.41 3.68
C GLY A 88 -13.93 -12.94 2.39
N GLU A 89 -14.75 -12.45 1.46
CA GLU A 89 -14.27 -11.82 0.24
C GLU A 89 -13.69 -10.44 0.58
N ALA A 90 -12.54 -10.08 -0.03
CA ALA A 90 -11.77 -8.91 0.37
C ALA A 90 -12.55 -7.60 0.24
N ARG A 91 -13.27 -7.37 -0.87
CA ARG A 91 -14.16 -6.21 -1.05
C ARG A 91 -15.23 -6.20 0.05
N SER A 92 -15.88 -7.33 0.25
CA SER A 92 -16.95 -7.49 1.24
C SER A 92 -16.44 -7.24 2.66
N LEU A 93 -15.21 -7.61 3.01
CA LEU A 93 -14.61 -7.24 4.30
C LEU A 93 -14.32 -5.74 4.43
N HIS A 94 -14.19 -5.01 3.32
CA HIS A 94 -14.20 -3.54 3.32
C HIS A 94 -15.62 -2.96 3.47
N PHE A 95 -16.70 -3.74 3.39
CA PHE A 95 -18.09 -3.22 3.42
C PHE A 95 -18.95 -3.80 4.56
N ASP A 96 -18.93 -5.11 4.78
CA ASP A 96 -19.65 -5.84 5.84
C ASP A 96 -18.98 -5.70 7.22
N ALA A 97 -17.66 -5.45 7.28
CA ALA A 97 -16.88 -5.47 8.53
C ALA A 97 -16.48 -4.08 9.08
N LEU A 98 -16.99 -2.98 8.51
CA LEU A 98 -16.69 -1.60 8.94
C LEU A 98 -17.50 -1.11 10.16
N THR A 99 -17.77 -1.98 11.13
CA THR A 99 -18.53 -1.63 12.34
C THR A 99 -17.82 -0.64 13.29
N ALA A 100 -16.57 -0.24 13.02
CA ALA A 100 -15.89 0.84 13.74
C ALA A 100 -15.24 1.84 12.77
N ARG A 101 -15.47 3.13 13.02
CA ARG A 101 -14.76 4.24 12.36
C ARG A 101 -13.25 4.04 12.50
N GLY A 102 -12.53 4.04 11.37
CA GLY A 102 -11.06 3.98 11.35
C GLY A 102 -10.45 2.57 11.26
N ALA A 103 -11.20 1.56 10.81
CA ALA A 103 -10.66 0.22 10.56
C ALA A 103 -9.40 0.27 9.66
N VAL A 104 -8.41 -0.54 10.00
CA VAL A 104 -7.17 -0.71 9.24
C VAL A 104 -7.22 -2.02 8.48
N VAL A 105 -7.06 -1.99 7.17
CA VAL A 105 -7.18 -3.16 6.29
C VAL A 105 -5.89 -3.36 5.51
N GLN A 106 -5.20 -4.48 5.76
CA GLN A 106 -4.03 -4.87 4.99
C GLN A 106 -4.46 -5.42 3.62
N ALA A 107 -3.88 -4.87 2.56
CA ALA A 107 -4.08 -5.30 1.18
C ALA A 107 -2.75 -5.76 0.58
N ALA A 108 -2.74 -6.89 -0.13
CA ALA A 108 -1.61 -7.23 -0.97
C ALA A 108 -1.51 -6.22 -2.13
N SER A 109 -0.28 -5.78 -2.41
CA SER A 109 0.04 -4.77 -3.41
C SER A 109 1.41 -5.05 -4.02
N GLN A 110 1.80 -4.27 -5.02
CA GLN A 110 3.16 -4.28 -5.58
C GLN A 110 3.99 -3.14 -4.98
N PHE A 111 5.31 -3.16 -5.20
CA PHE A 111 6.20 -2.16 -4.57
C PHE A 111 6.00 -0.73 -5.08
N ASN A 112 5.24 -0.53 -6.16
CA ASN A 112 4.78 0.79 -6.62
C ASN A 112 3.41 1.18 -6.06
N TYR A 113 2.82 0.37 -5.17
CA TYR A 113 1.51 0.55 -4.55
C TYR A 113 0.33 0.51 -5.56
N LEU A 114 0.51 -0.24 -6.65
CA LEU A 114 -0.47 -0.53 -7.68
C LEU A 114 -0.65 -2.04 -7.85
N GLU A 115 -1.75 -2.43 -8.50
CA GLU A 115 -2.25 -3.80 -8.55
C GLU A 115 -2.30 -4.25 -10.02
N MET A 116 -1.15 -4.17 -10.69
CA MET A 116 -1.04 -4.56 -12.10
C MET A 116 -1.19 -6.08 -12.28
N PRO A 117 -1.74 -6.60 -13.39
CA PRO A 117 -1.87 -8.04 -13.59
C PRO A 117 -0.55 -8.81 -13.78
N GLY A 118 0.51 -8.12 -14.19
CA GLY A 118 1.82 -8.73 -14.43
C GLY A 118 2.93 -7.69 -14.64
N PRO A 119 4.21 -8.11 -14.64
CA PRO A 119 5.37 -7.22 -14.71
C PRO A 119 5.50 -6.43 -16.02
N ALA A 120 4.79 -6.83 -17.07
CA ALA A 120 4.75 -6.12 -18.35
C ALA A 120 3.68 -5.00 -18.39
N THR A 121 2.76 -4.97 -17.43
CA THR A 121 1.70 -3.95 -17.40
C THR A 121 2.23 -2.71 -16.70
N THR A 122 2.05 -1.56 -17.32
CA THR A 122 2.54 -0.28 -16.82
C THR A 122 1.36 0.55 -16.25
N PRO A 123 1.64 1.56 -15.41
CA PRO A 123 0.60 2.47 -14.89
C PRO A 123 -0.29 3.12 -15.96
N GLU A 124 0.23 3.30 -17.17
CA GLU A 124 -0.49 3.85 -18.32
C GLU A 124 -1.65 2.98 -18.82
N ALA A 125 -1.70 1.70 -18.41
CA ALA A 125 -2.85 0.82 -18.67
C ALA A 125 -4.10 1.25 -17.89
N GLY A 126 -3.96 2.14 -16.89
CA GLY A 126 -5.07 2.64 -16.09
C GLY A 126 -5.54 1.65 -15.04
N ILE A 127 -6.69 1.96 -14.42
CA ILE A 127 -7.19 1.22 -13.26
C ILE A 127 -8.56 0.57 -13.48
N SER A 128 -9.25 0.89 -14.58
CA SER A 128 -10.60 0.38 -14.87
C SER A 128 -10.67 -1.13 -14.93
N ASP A 129 -9.62 -1.78 -15.42
CA ASP A 129 -9.59 -3.23 -15.62
C ASP A 129 -9.36 -4.01 -14.32
N TYR A 130 -9.05 -3.33 -13.20
CA TYR A 130 -8.89 -3.98 -11.89
C TYR A 130 -10.16 -4.76 -11.47
N VAL A 131 -11.33 -4.36 -11.95
CA VAL A 131 -12.60 -5.08 -11.68
C VAL A 131 -12.67 -6.48 -12.29
N PHE A 132 -11.84 -6.77 -13.30
CA PHE A 132 -11.80 -8.08 -13.94
C PHE A 132 -10.82 -9.03 -13.26
N ASP A 133 -9.87 -8.49 -12.49
CA ASP A 133 -8.98 -9.29 -11.65
C ASP A 133 -9.66 -9.60 -10.31
N ARG A 134 -9.88 -10.89 -10.06
CA ARG A 134 -10.58 -11.39 -8.87
C ARG A 134 -9.65 -11.71 -7.71
N THR A 135 -8.38 -11.34 -7.80
CA THR A 135 -7.43 -11.44 -6.69
C THR A 135 -7.69 -10.36 -5.65
N GLN A 136 -7.11 -10.55 -4.47
CA GLN A 136 -7.39 -9.73 -3.30
C GLN A 136 -6.91 -8.27 -3.46
N GLY A 137 -5.74 -8.04 -4.07
CA GLY A 137 -5.19 -6.69 -4.26
C GLY A 137 -6.12 -5.77 -5.06
N PRO A 138 -6.48 -6.12 -6.31
CA PRO A 138 -7.42 -5.37 -7.13
C PRO A 138 -8.78 -5.16 -6.47
N ALA A 139 -9.30 -6.16 -5.74
CA ALA A 139 -10.53 -6.01 -4.98
C ALA A 139 -10.42 -4.91 -3.90
N CYS A 140 -9.32 -4.90 -3.13
CA CYS A 140 -9.03 -3.83 -2.16
C CYS A 140 -8.88 -2.46 -2.86
N ALA A 141 -8.14 -2.40 -3.97
CA ALA A 141 -7.92 -1.16 -4.71
C ALA A 141 -9.24 -0.58 -5.27
N VAL A 142 -10.14 -1.41 -5.78
CA VAL A 142 -11.47 -0.99 -6.24
C VAL A 142 -12.38 -0.60 -5.07
N ALA A 143 -12.20 -1.18 -3.88
CA ALA A 143 -12.99 -0.82 -2.70
C ALA A 143 -12.78 0.65 -2.29
N CYS A 144 -11.63 1.25 -2.58
CA CYS A 144 -11.35 2.68 -2.40
C CYS A 144 -10.70 3.27 -3.67
N ALA A 145 -11.45 3.22 -4.76
CA ALA A 145 -10.99 3.59 -6.10
C ALA A 145 -10.44 5.03 -6.22
N ALA A 146 -10.89 5.97 -5.39
CA ALA A 146 -10.32 7.32 -5.36
C ALA A 146 -8.84 7.32 -4.92
N GLY A 147 -8.50 6.51 -3.91
CA GLY A 147 -7.12 6.29 -3.48
C GLY A 147 -6.27 5.62 -4.56
N THR A 148 -6.85 4.65 -5.27
CA THR A 148 -6.20 3.98 -6.40
C THR A 148 -5.93 4.94 -7.57
N ALA A 149 -6.90 5.78 -7.92
CA ALA A 149 -6.73 6.82 -8.94
C ALA A 149 -5.67 7.83 -8.54
N TYR A 150 -5.63 8.24 -7.27
CA TYR A 150 -4.57 9.09 -6.75
C TYR A 150 -3.18 8.43 -6.91
N ARG A 151 -3.00 7.18 -6.45
CA ARG A 151 -1.72 6.47 -6.55
C ARG A 151 -1.28 6.21 -7.98
N ASN A 152 -2.21 6.02 -8.92
CA ASN A 152 -1.84 5.83 -10.33
C ASN A 152 -1.53 7.16 -11.02
N TYR A 153 -2.42 8.14 -10.92
CA TYR A 153 -2.40 9.34 -11.77
C TYR A 153 -1.85 10.60 -11.11
N LEU A 154 -1.94 10.73 -9.79
CA LEU A 154 -1.76 12.04 -9.12
C LEU A 154 -0.69 12.07 -8.02
N VAL A 155 -0.23 10.91 -7.57
CA VAL A 155 0.81 10.83 -6.54
C VAL A 155 2.09 11.50 -7.04
N PRO A 156 2.77 12.34 -6.24
CA PRO A 156 4.06 12.88 -6.65
C PRO A 156 5.09 11.75 -6.77
N VAL A 157 5.89 11.79 -7.83
CA VAL A 157 6.96 10.79 -8.06
C VAL A 157 8.28 11.53 -8.29
N PRO A 158 9.29 11.39 -7.39
CA PRO A 158 9.25 10.63 -6.12
C PRO A 158 8.28 11.23 -5.10
N PHE A 159 7.86 10.45 -4.10
CA PHE A 159 6.85 10.88 -3.12
C PHE A 159 7.43 11.85 -2.07
N ARG A 160 7.53 13.13 -2.44
CA ARG A 160 8.08 14.23 -1.64
C ARG A 160 7.41 15.55 -2.01
N PRO A 161 7.41 16.57 -1.13
CA PRO A 161 6.66 17.81 -1.34
C PRO A 161 7.14 18.66 -2.53
N ASP A 162 8.40 18.52 -2.96
CA ASP A 162 9.04 19.28 -4.04
C ASP A 162 9.04 18.52 -5.39
N ALA A 163 8.31 17.40 -5.49
CA ALA A 163 8.27 16.63 -6.73
C ALA A 163 7.62 17.44 -7.87
N ALA A 164 8.37 17.59 -8.98
CA ALA A 164 7.92 18.34 -10.15
C ALA A 164 6.86 17.59 -10.99
N ARG A 165 6.73 16.27 -10.82
CA ARG A 165 5.84 15.41 -11.60
C ARG A 165 4.89 14.64 -10.69
N ARG A 166 3.66 14.48 -11.18
CA ARG A 166 2.62 13.65 -10.57
C ARG A 166 2.28 12.48 -11.49
N GLY A 167 1.83 11.39 -10.88
CA GLY A 167 1.44 10.15 -11.53
C GLY A 167 2.60 9.21 -11.79
N GLN A 168 2.33 7.92 -11.65
CA GLN A 168 3.26 6.85 -11.95
C GLN A 168 3.20 6.53 -13.44
N THR A 169 4.35 6.30 -14.05
CA THR A 169 4.50 5.97 -15.48
C THR A 169 5.52 4.85 -15.63
N ALA A 170 5.59 4.18 -16.78
CA ALA A 170 6.62 3.19 -17.07
C ALA A 170 8.05 3.72 -16.80
N ALA A 171 8.27 5.03 -17.01
CA ALA A 171 9.56 5.68 -16.82
C ALA A 171 9.82 6.21 -15.40
N SER A 172 8.81 6.27 -14.52
CA SER A 172 8.94 6.89 -13.20
C SER A 172 7.85 6.37 -12.26
N GLN A 173 8.23 5.56 -11.28
CA GLN A 173 7.32 4.93 -10.31
C GLN A 173 7.86 5.06 -8.90
N LEU A 174 6.98 4.88 -7.93
CA LEU A 174 7.38 4.64 -6.55
C LEU A 174 7.98 3.24 -6.44
N ASN A 175 8.90 3.07 -5.49
CA ASN A 175 9.51 1.77 -5.19
C ASN A 175 9.63 1.60 -3.67
N GLY A 176 8.87 0.66 -3.10
CA GLY A 176 8.88 0.36 -1.69
C GLY A 176 10.17 -0.29 -1.17
N LEU A 177 11.08 -0.69 -2.05
CA LEU A 177 12.42 -1.18 -1.73
C LEU A 177 13.52 -0.14 -1.98
N GLU A 178 13.21 1.06 -2.47
CA GLU A 178 14.21 2.04 -2.89
C GLU A 178 15.24 2.35 -1.78
N ASP A 179 14.78 2.46 -0.53
CA ASP A 179 15.65 2.69 0.63
C ASP A 179 16.61 1.52 0.88
N ALA A 180 16.14 0.28 0.71
CA ALA A 180 16.96 -0.91 0.83
C ALA A 180 17.95 -1.02 -0.33
N GLU A 181 17.50 -0.76 -1.56
CA GLU A 181 18.34 -0.75 -2.76
C GLU A 181 19.47 0.28 -2.64
N ARG A 182 19.18 1.48 -2.13
CA ARG A 182 20.21 2.49 -1.83
C ARG A 182 21.18 2.04 -0.74
N HIS A 183 20.70 1.37 0.30
CA HIS A 183 21.53 0.90 1.41
C HIS A 183 22.50 -0.22 0.96
N PHE A 184 22.00 -1.22 0.24
CA PHE A 184 22.81 -2.35 -0.22
C PHE A 184 23.60 -2.05 -1.50
N GLY A 185 23.20 -1.03 -2.26
CA GLY A 185 23.90 -0.55 -3.45
C GLY A 185 24.11 -1.66 -4.48
N THR A 186 25.36 -1.86 -4.90
CA THR A 186 25.74 -2.90 -5.87
C THR A 186 25.55 -4.33 -5.37
N ALA A 187 25.34 -4.53 -4.06
CA ALA A 187 25.04 -5.84 -3.50
C ALA A 187 23.57 -6.26 -3.71
N THR A 188 22.68 -5.33 -4.04
CA THR A 188 21.26 -5.62 -4.31
C THR A 188 21.13 -6.61 -5.49
N PRO A 189 20.58 -7.82 -5.27
CA PRO A 189 20.54 -8.86 -6.30
C PRO A 189 19.32 -8.74 -7.24
N TRP A 190 18.41 -7.80 -6.97
CA TRP A 190 17.15 -7.65 -7.69
C TRP A 190 17.00 -6.31 -8.39
N VAL A 191 16.01 -6.25 -9.27
CA VAL A 191 15.50 -5.05 -9.92
C VAL A 191 14.00 -5.01 -9.73
N VAL A 192 13.46 -3.82 -9.46
CA VAL A 192 12.01 -3.59 -9.41
C VAL A 192 11.55 -3.06 -10.77
N THR A 193 10.58 -3.74 -11.39
CA THR A 193 9.96 -3.35 -12.67
C THR A 193 8.44 -3.40 -12.53
N ASN A 194 7.77 -2.26 -12.72
CA ASN A 194 6.31 -2.15 -12.53
C ASN A 194 5.83 -2.68 -11.16
N GLY A 195 6.64 -2.46 -10.11
CA GLY A 195 6.37 -2.93 -8.75
C GLY A 195 6.65 -4.42 -8.49
N TYR A 196 7.07 -5.19 -9.51
CA TYR A 196 7.52 -6.58 -9.37
C TYR A 196 9.02 -6.64 -9.16
N VAL A 197 9.46 -7.58 -8.31
CA VAL A 197 10.87 -7.82 -8.02
C VAL A 197 11.35 -9.03 -8.82
N GLU A 198 12.47 -8.89 -9.53
CA GLU A 198 13.13 -10.00 -10.20
C GLU A 198 14.64 -9.94 -9.99
N ALA A 199 15.26 -11.10 -9.78
CA ALA A 199 16.71 -11.21 -9.63
C ALA A 199 17.38 -11.47 -10.97
N ALA A 200 18.46 -10.74 -11.25
CA ALA A 200 19.22 -10.91 -12.49
C ALA A 200 20.01 -12.23 -12.51
N ASP A 201 20.43 -12.69 -11.34
CA ASP A 201 21.47 -13.70 -11.18
C ASP A 201 21.23 -14.50 -9.88
N ALA A 202 21.14 -15.83 -10.02
CA ALA A 202 20.93 -16.75 -8.91
C ALA A 202 22.11 -16.77 -7.92
N GLU A 203 23.35 -16.61 -8.38
CA GLU A 203 24.52 -16.57 -7.51
C GLU A 203 24.54 -15.30 -6.66
N ARG A 204 24.21 -14.15 -7.26
CA ARG A 204 24.07 -12.89 -6.50
C ARG A 204 22.94 -12.99 -5.47
N LEU A 205 21.81 -13.59 -5.84
CA LEU A 205 20.70 -13.80 -4.91
C LEU A 205 21.11 -14.72 -3.74
N ARG A 206 21.76 -15.86 -4.04
CA ARG A 206 22.29 -16.78 -3.02
C ARG A 206 23.31 -16.10 -2.11
N ALA A 207 24.26 -15.36 -2.69
CA ALA A 207 25.29 -14.65 -1.95
C ALA A 207 24.67 -13.58 -1.05
N PHE A 208 23.68 -12.83 -1.53
CA PHE A 208 22.96 -11.85 -0.72
C PHE A 208 22.27 -12.53 0.49
N GLY A 209 21.50 -13.60 0.25
CA GLY A 209 20.85 -14.36 1.32
C GLY A 209 21.83 -14.94 2.34
N GLY A 210 22.97 -15.48 1.88
CA GLY A 210 23.94 -16.14 2.75
C GLY A 210 24.94 -15.22 3.46
N THR A 211 25.25 -14.05 2.90
CA THR A 211 26.34 -13.17 3.40
C THR A 211 25.89 -11.77 3.78
N ARG A 212 24.74 -11.31 3.29
CA ARG A 212 24.22 -9.96 3.57
C ARG A 212 23.00 -9.95 4.46
N LEU A 213 22.34 -11.09 4.66
CA LEU A 213 21.18 -11.23 5.55
C LEU A 213 21.54 -11.96 6.86
N ASP A 214 22.66 -11.55 7.47
CA ASP A 214 22.93 -11.82 8.89
C ASP A 214 21.92 -11.05 9.77
N PRO A 215 21.93 -11.20 11.12
CA PRO A 215 20.96 -10.51 11.98
C PRO A 215 20.90 -8.98 11.76
N ASN A 216 22.03 -8.34 11.47
CA ASN A 216 22.09 -6.91 11.22
C ASN A 216 21.51 -6.56 9.84
N GLY A 217 21.90 -7.28 8.79
CA GLY A 217 21.39 -7.06 7.44
C GLY A 217 19.89 -7.35 7.31
N ARG A 218 19.37 -8.33 8.07
CA ARG A 218 17.93 -8.57 8.20
C ARG A 218 17.22 -7.37 8.83
N ALA A 219 17.78 -6.80 9.90
CA ALA A 219 17.23 -5.61 10.53
C ALA A 219 17.28 -4.39 9.60
N GLU A 220 18.38 -4.20 8.87
CA GLU A 220 18.54 -3.13 7.88
C GLU A 220 17.53 -3.27 6.73
N LEU A 221 17.41 -4.44 6.13
CA LEU A 221 16.42 -4.69 5.08
C LEU A 221 14.99 -4.46 5.60
N GLY A 222 14.62 -5.10 6.70
CA GLY A 222 13.27 -5.03 7.25
C GLY A 222 12.87 -3.62 7.67
N SER A 223 13.78 -2.85 8.27
CA SER A 223 13.50 -1.47 8.68
C SER A 223 13.27 -0.50 7.52
N ARG A 224 13.77 -0.84 6.32
CA ARG A 224 13.75 0.01 5.12
C ARG A 224 12.63 -0.32 4.14
N VAL A 225 11.92 -1.44 4.33
CA VAL A 225 10.72 -1.73 3.54
C VAL A 225 9.70 -0.63 3.77
N ARG A 226 9.26 0.00 2.68
CA ARG A 226 8.16 0.98 2.69
C ARG A 226 6.85 0.31 2.29
N ILE A 227 5.77 0.76 2.93
CA ILE A 227 4.40 0.34 2.64
C ILE A 227 3.57 1.56 2.23
N GLY A 228 2.55 1.36 1.41
CA GLY A 228 1.59 2.41 1.10
C GLY A 228 0.52 2.47 2.17
N VAL A 229 0.22 3.65 2.71
CA VAL A 229 -0.90 3.84 3.65
C VAL A 229 -1.85 4.87 3.06
N GLN A 230 -3.09 4.47 2.82
CA GLN A 230 -4.17 5.35 2.39
C GLN A 230 -5.19 5.48 3.54
N GLU A 231 -5.06 6.53 4.33
CA GLU A 231 -5.87 6.77 5.53
C GLU A 231 -7.17 7.49 5.18
N ASP A 232 -8.27 7.09 5.81
CA ASP A 232 -9.58 7.73 5.67
C ASP A 232 -10.05 7.89 4.21
N ALA A 233 -9.78 6.90 3.37
CA ALA A 233 -10.24 6.86 1.99
C ALA A 233 -11.74 6.52 1.93
N ASP A 234 -12.48 7.18 1.06
CA ASP A 234 -13.91 6.88 0.88
C ASP A 234 -14.08 5.49 0.24
N ALA A 235 -14.95 4.69 0.85
CA ALA A 235 -15.38 3.43 0.26
C ALA A 235 -16.21 3.69 -1.01
N THR A 236 -15.87 3.00 -2.10
CA THR A 236 -16.45 3.20 -3.43
C THR A 236 -17.84 2.58 -3.57
N ASP A 237 -18.16 1.58 -2.75
CA ASP A 237 -19.46 0.92 -2.81
C ASP A 237 -20.56 1.82 -2.21
N PRO A 238 -21.68 2.07 -2.93
CA PRO A 238 -22.80 2.83 -2.39
C PRO A 238 -23.36 2.26 -1.07
N GLN A 239 -23.29 0.94 -0.88
CA GLN A 239 -23.73 0.28 0.35
C GLN A 239 -22.84 0.62 1.56
N ALA A 240 -21.63 1.13 1.32
CA ALA A 240 -20.74 1.58 2.38
C ALA A 240 -21.25 2.84 3.08
N GLY A 241 -22.23 3.57 2.54
CA GLY A 241 -22.90 4.66 3.25
C GLY A 241 -21.98 5.80 3.70
N GLY A 242 -20.97 6.12 2.90
CA GLY A 242 -19.99 7.19 3.21
C GLY A 242 -18.94 6.82 4.24
N ARG A 243 -18.77 5.52 4.55
CA ARG A 243 -17.71 5.05 5.44
C ARG A 243 -16.33 5.26 4.82
N ARG A 244 -15.36 5.51 5.71
CA ARG A 244 -13.94 5.68 5.39
C ARG A 244 -13.10 4.59 6.03
N VAL A 245 -12.04 4.21 5.34
CA VAL A 245 -11.15 3.12 5.74
C VAL A 245 -9.69 3.54 5.64
N THR A 246 -8.84 2.92 6.45
CA THR A 246 -7.39 2.99 6.27
C THR A 246 -6.94 1.71 5.57
N GLN A 247 -6.42 1.83 4.35
CA GLN A 247 -5.82 0.71 3.63
C GLN A 247 -4.31 0.73 3.75
N VAL A 248 -3.73 -0.43 4.03
CA VAL A 248 -2.30 -0.64 4.15
C VAL A 248 -1.84 -1.57 3.03
N TYR A 249 -1.21 -1.00 2.01
CA TYR A 249 -0.73 -1.66 0.81
C TYR A 249 0.66 -2.25 1.07
N CYS A 250 0.67 -3.56 1.28
CA CYS A 250 1.85 -4.35 1.62
C CYS A 250 2.31 -5.18 0.42
N SER A 251 3.59 -5.10 0.10
CA SER A 251 4.19 -5.88 -1.00
C SER A 251 4.96 -7.08 -0.48
N ALA A 252 4.57 -8.27 -0.92
CA ALA A 252 5.44 -9.44 -0.83
C ALA A 252 6.31 -9.55 -2.08
N LEU A 253 7.42 -10.28 -1.99
CA LEU A 253 8.17 -10.67 -3.17
C LEU A 253 7.33 -11.63 -4.01
N ALA A 254 7.14 -11.30 -5.29
CA ALA A 254 6.32 -12.06 -6.22
C ALA A 254 7.08 -13.30 -6.76
N ILE A 255 7.51 -14.19 -5.85
CA ILE A 255 8.40 -15.34 -6.15
C ILE A 255 7.84 -16.23 -7.27
N GLY A 256 6.51 -16.37 -7.37
CA GLY A 256 5.87 -17.17 -8.43
C GLY A 256 6.09 -16.65 -9.86
N TYR A 257 6.56 -15.40 -10.01
CA TYR A 257 6.95 -14.81 -11.29
C TYR A 257 8.46 -14.89 -11.54
N SER A 258 9.24 -15.38 -10.57
CA SER A 258 10.68 -15.45 -10.70
C SER A 258 11.11 -16.64 -11.54
N ARG A 259 12.20 -16.48 -12.30
CA ARG A 259 12.86 -17.57 -13.01
C ARG A 259 13.71 -18.48 -12.10
N TRP A 260 13.86 -18.10 -10.84
CA TRP A 260 14.72 -18.79 -9.88
C TRP A 260 13.90 -19.53 -8.82
N ASP A 261 14.54 -20.52 -8.21
CA ASP A 261 13.93 -21.30 -7.13
C ASP A 261 13.51 -20.40 -5.96
N GLY A 262 12.33 -20.68 -5.39
CA GLY A 262 11.82 -19.99 -4.21
C GLY A 262 12.74 -20.13 -3.00
N GLU A 263 13.51 -21.22 -2.91
CA GLU A 263 14.52 -21.40 -1.86
C GLU A 263 15.60 -20.32 -1.87
N LEU A 264 15.96 -19.79 -3.05
CA LEU A 264 16.94 -18.70 -3.15
C LEU A 264 16.37 -17.36 -2.67
N TRP A 265 15.06 -17.18 -2.84
CA TRP A 265 14.36 -15.98 -2.38
C TRP A 265 14.03 -16.02 -0.90
N GLU A 266 13.91 -17.21 -0.31
CA GLU A 266 13.41 -17.44 1.05
C GLU A 266 14.01 -16.46 2.08
N PRO A 267 15.33 -16.25 2.17
CA PRO A 267 15.90 -15.38 3.20
C PRO A 267 15.44 -13.92 3.05
N THR A 268 15.35 -13.43 1.82
CA THR A 268 14.91 -12.05 1.52
C THR A 268 13.39 -11.93 1.66
N ALA A 269 12.65 -12.90 1.14
CA ALA A 269 11.19 -12.93 1.16
C ALA A 269 10.65 -12.96 2.58
N ARG A 270 11.28 -13.74 3.47
CA ARG A 270 10.91 -13.79 4.89
C ARG A 270 11.02 -12.41 5.54
N VAL A 271 12.15 -11.72 5.36
CA VAL A 271 12.37 -10.39 5.97
C VAL A 271 11.36 -9.37 5.45
N VAL A 272 11.11 -9.36 4.13
CA VAL A 272 10.10 -8.48 3.52
C VAL A 272 8.71 -8.79 4.07
N LEU A 273 8.34 -10.07 4.17
CA LEU A 273 7.03 -10.47 4.68
C LEU A 273 6.86 -10.08 6.15
N GLU A 274 7.83 -10.37 7.00
CA GLU A 274 7.87 -9.95 8.41
C GLU A 274 7.71 -8.43 8.53
N ALA A 275 8.45 -7.65 7.73
CA ALA A 275 8.38 -6.20 7.69
C ALA A 275 6.99 -5.69 7.30
N THR A 276 6.31 -6.31 6.32
CA THR A 276 4.96 -5.89 5.93
C THR A 276 3.90 -6.11 7.01
N TYR A 277 3.97 -7.24 7.73
CA TYR A 277 3.05 -7.50 8.84
C TYR A 277 3.33 -6.59 10.03
N GLU A 278 4.60 -6.37 10.36
CA GLU A 278 4.99 -5.41 11.38
C GLU A 278 4.47 -4.01 11.04
N ALA A 279 4.68 -3.54 9.81
CA ALA A 279 4.23 -2.23 9.37
C ALA A 279 2.70 -2.06 9.51
N ALA A 280 1.92 -3.06 9.11
CA ALA A 280 0.46 -3.03 9.26
C ALA A 280 0.02 -2.93 10.73
N LEU A 281 0.69 -3.64 11.64
CA LEU A 281 0.43 -3.58 13.07
C LEU A 281 0.86 -2.24 13.69
N LEU A 282 1.96 -1.64 13.23
CA LEU A 282 2.39 -0.30 13.65
C LEU A 282 1.38 0.77 13.19
N VAL A 283 0.86 0.68 11.97
CA VAL A 283 -0.25 1.56 11.52
C VAL A 283 -1.48 1.38 12.41
N GLY A 284 -1.85 0.14 12.72
CA GLY A 284 -2.93 -0.15 13.67
C GLY A 284 -2.71 0.44 15.08
N THR A 285 -1.46 0.48 15.54
CA THR A 285 -1.07 1.07 16.82
C THR A 285 -1.25 2.59 16.79
N LEU A 286 -0.81 3.26 15.71
CA LEU A 286 -1.03 4.70 15.51
C LEU A 286 -2.53 5.04 15.46
N LYS A 287 -3.32 4.26 14.71
CA LYS A 287 -4.79 4.44 14.65
C LYS A 287 -5.48 4.16 15.97
N THR A 288 -4.94 3.27 16.79
CA THR A 288 -5.41 3.05 18.17
C THR A 288 -5.12 4.27 19.04
N ALA A 289 -3.90 4.82 19.00
CA ALA A 289 -3.55 6.00 19.76
C ALA A 289 -4.43 7.21 19.39
N GLU A 290 -4.64 7.46 18.08
CA GLU A 290 -5.55 8.50 17.59
C GLU A 290 -6.98 8.30 18.10
N ALA A 291 -7.50 7.07 18.04
CA ALA A 291 -8.85 6.77 18.53
C ALA A 291 -8.99 7.03 20.03
N LEU A 292 -8.01 6.63 20.84
CA LEU A 292 -8.05 6.82 22.30
C LEU A 292 -7.99 8.30 22.69
N VAL A 293 -7.19 9.11 21.99
CA VAL A 293 -7.15 10.58 22.19
C VAL A 293 -8.51 11.22 21.87
N GLU A 294 -9.21 10.70 20.86
CA GLU A 294 -10.56 11.14 20.48
C GLU A 294 -11.68 10.54 21.37
N GLY A 295 -11.35 9.76 22.40
CA GLY A 295 -12.34 9.09 23.26
C GLY A 295 -13.14 7.99 22.55
N ARG A 296 -12.62 7.44 21.45
CA ARG A 296 -13.22 6.35 20.68
C ARG A 296 -12.60 5.00 21.03
N ASP A 297 -13.34 3.96 20.69
CA ASP A 297 -12.82 2.61 20.73
C ASP A 297 -11.68 2.39 19.72
N PRO A 298 -10.63 1.61 20.08
CA PRO A 298 -9.60 1.18 19.15
C PRO A 298 -10.21 0.52 17.90
N PRO A 299 -9.76 0.87 16.69
CA PRO A 299 -10.26 0.26 15.48
C PRO A 299 -9.74 -1.18 15.31
N PRO A 300 -10.47 -2.06 14.62
CA PRO A 300 -9.97 -3.37 14.25
C PRO A 300 -8.85 -3.24 13.21
N VAL A 301 -7.88 -4.16 13.28
CA VAL A 301 -6.84 -4.37 12.26
C VAL A 301 -7.13 -5.68 11.55
N LEU A 302 -7.42 -5.61 10.26
CA LEU A 302 -7.66 -6.77 9.40
C LEU A 302 -6.37 -7.10 8.66
N LEU A 303 -5.71 -8.18 9.10
CA LEU A 303 -4.55 -8.75 8.40
C LEU A 303 -5.02 -9.73 7.33
N THR A 304 -4.29 -9.79 6.24
CA THR A 304 -4.60 -10.66 5.09
C THR A 304 -3.37 -11.47 4.70
N LEU A 305 -3.57 -12.50 3.88
CA LEU A 305 -2.44 -13.26 3.34
C LEU A 305 -1.76 -12.43 2.26
N VAL A 306 -0.54 -11.97 2.53
CA VAL A 306 0.26 -11.20 1.58
C VAL A 306 1.31 -12.13 0.97
N GLY A 307 1.32 -12.23 -0.36
CA GLY A 307 2.19 -13.15 -1.10
C GLY A 307 1.52 -14.50 -1.38
N GLY A 308 1.43 -14.86 -2.67
CA GLY A 308 0.84 -16.13 -3.13
C GLY A 308 1.85 -17.28 -3.22
N ALA A 309 3.05 -17.13 -2.65
CA ALA A 309 4.09 -18.15 -2.78
C ALA A 309 3.74 -19.37 -1.92
N ARG A 310 3.46 -20.48 -2.59
CA ARG A 310 3.48 -21.82 -2.01
C ARG A 310 4.93 -22.11 -1.63
N LEU A 311 5.35 -21.77 -0.39
CA LEU A 311 6.51 -22.42 0.20
C LEU A 311 6.09 -23.88 0.39
N ALA A 312 6.50 -24.76 -0.52
CA ALA A 312 6.27 -26.17 -0.36
C ALA A 312 6.92 -26.58 0.96
N THR A 313 6.10 -26.95 1.95
CA THR A 313 6.59 -27.67 3.12
C THR A 313 7.12 -29.02 2.60
N SER A 314 8.44 -29.12 2.44
CA SER A 314 9.14 -30.42 2.36
C SER A 314 9.26 -31.00 3.76
#